data_AF-A0A920EHE5-F1
#
_entry.id   AF-A0A920EHE5-F1
#
_cell.length_a   1.000
_cell.length_b   1.000
_cell.length_c   1.000
_cell.angle_alpha   90.00
_cell.angle_beta   90.00
_cell.angle_gamma   90.00
#
_symmetry.space_group_name_H-M   'P 1'
#
loop_
_entity.id
_entity.type
_entity.pdbx_description
1 polymer ?
#
loop_
_entity_poly.entity_id
_entity_poly.type
_entity_poly.pdbx_seq_one_letter_code
_entity_poly.pdbx_strand_id
1 'polypeptide(L)'
;MHCPFCNTDDTKVIDSRLVADGGQVRRRRECVECGERFTTYELAELVMPRVIKSDGSRQPFDEEKLRAGLQRALEKRPVSIDEVEISLSQIKHFLQVTGERRNIISGNW
;
A
#
# COMPACT_ATOMS: atom_id res chain seq x y z
N MET A 1 10.43 -5.20 20.14
CA MET A 1 11.18 -5.38 18.87
C MET A 1 12.60 -5.70 19.29
N HIS A 2 13.14 -6.83 18.83
CA HIS A 2 14.40 -7.34 19.35
C HIS A 2 15.61 -6.45 18.99
N CYS A 3 16.54 -6.32 19.94
CA CYS A 3 17.83 -5.68 19.73
C CYS A 3 18.68 -6.54 18.77
N PRO A 4 19.19 -5.99 17.66
CA PRO A 4 19.99 -6.76 16.71
C PRO A 4 21.38 -7.15 17.24
N PHE A 5 21.80 -6.60 18.39
CA PHE A 5 23.12 -6.84 18.98
C PHE A 5 23.12 -7.86 20.11
N CYS A 6 22.12 -7.82 21.00
CA CYS A 6 22.03 -8.74 22.15
C CYS A 6 20.73 -9.57 22.20
N ASN A 7 19.84 -9.41 21.20
CA ASN A 7 18.60 -10.16 21.05
C ASN A 7 17.54 -10.00 22.17
N THR A 8 17.74 -9.11 23.15
CA THR A 8 16.68 -8.74 24.11
C THR A 8 15.50 -8.08 23.39
N ASP A 9 14.30 -8.28 23.89
CA ASP A 9 13.06 -7.75 23.33
C ASP A 9 12.75 -6.32 23.79
N ASP A 10 13.39 -5.88 24.88
CA ASP A 10 13.20 -4.57 25.48
C ASP A 10 14.08 -3.49 24.78
N THR A 11 13.42 -2.68 23.96
CA THR A 11 14.04 -1.57 23.23
C THR A 11 13.10 -0.36 23.21
N LYS A 12 13.63 0.81 23.60
CA LYS A 12 12.87 2.06 23.66
C LYS A 12 13.02 2.87 22.36
N VAL A 13 11.93 3.48 21.90
CA VAL A 13 11.96 4.44 20.79
C VAL A 13 12.37 5.80 21.34
N ILE A 14 13.44 6.40 20.81
CA ILE A 14 13.98 7.69 21.27
C ILE A 14 13.75 8.84 20.29
N ASP A 15 13.53 8.55 19.01
CA ASP A 15 13.19 9.54 17.97
C ASP A 15 12.33 8.85 16.92
N SER A 16 11.25 9.49 16.48
CA SER A 16 10.32 8.98 15.47
C SER A 16 9.97 10.09 14.50
N ARG A 17 10.19 9.86 13.20
CA ARG A 17 9.93 10.84 12.14
C ARG A 17 9.34 10.18 10.91
N LEU A 18 8.48 10.94 10.21
CA LEU A 18 8.02 10.57 8.87
C LEU A 18 9.15 10.77 7.86
N VAL A 19 9.30 9.84 6.94
CA VAL A 19 10.23 9.88 5.80
C VAL A 19 9.50 9.37 4.55
N ALA A 20 10.14 9.47 3.38
CA ALA A 20 9.55 9.06 2.10
C ALA A 20 8.18 9.71 1.85
N ASP A 21 8.11 11.04 1.96
CA ASP A 21 6.89 11.84 1.81
C ASP A 21 5.70 11.35 2.66
N GLY A 22 6.01 10.85 3.86
CA GLY A 22 5.01 10.35 4.82
C GLY A 22 4.66 8.87 4.65
N GLY A 23 5.19 8.19 3.63
CA GLY A 23 4.95 6.78 3.38
C GLY A 23 5.67 5.83 4.33
N GLN A 24 6.65 6.31 5.10
CA GLN A 24 7.43 5.49 6.04
C GLN A 24 7.65 6.20 7.37
N VAL A 25 7.73 5.42 8.45
CA VAL A 25 8.14 5.91 9.77
C VAL A 25 9.54 5.41 10.07
N ARG A 26 10.49 6.32 10.21
CA ARG A 26 11.84 6.02 10.70
C ARG A 26 11.85 6.17 12.22
N ARG A 27 12.24 5.11 12.93
CA ARG A 27 12.38 5.12 14.40
C ARG A 27 13.82 4.84 14.80
N ARG A 28 14.40 5.71 15.61
CA ARG A 28 15.65 5.43 16.33
C ARG A 28 15.31 4.72 17.63
N ARG A 29 15.92 3.57 17.88
CA ARG A 29 15.72 2.75 19.07
C ARG A 29 17.02 2.65 19.86
N GLU A 30 16.89 2.51 21.17
CA GLU A 30 17.99 2.22 22.09
C GLU A 30 17.65 0.96 22.88
N CYS A 31 18.59 0.04 22.99
CA CYS A 31 18.47 -1.16 23.82
C CYS A 31 18.65 -0.78 25.29
N VAL A 32 17.76 -1.24 26.17
CA VAL A 32 17.90 -0.97 27.61
C VAL A 32 18.95 -1.85 28.30
N GLU A 33 19.29 -3.02 27.72
CA GLU A 33 20.32 -3.89 28.29
C GLU A 33 21.74 -3.51 27.87
N CYS A 34 22.00 -3.40 26.56
CA CYS A 34 23.36 -3.14 26.05
C CYS A 34 23.62 -1.67 25.70
N GLY A 35 22.62 -0.80 25.76
CA GLY A 35 22.74 0.63 25.42
C GLY A 35 22.89 0.93 23.92
N GLU A 36 23.01 -0.10 23.08
CA GLU A 36 23.22 0.09 21.65
C GLU A 36 22.02 0.72 20.94
N ARG A 37 22.32 1.51 19.92
CA ARG A 37 21.32 2.28 19.17
C ARG A 37 21.22 1.84 17.72
N PHE A 38 20.01 1.60 17.26
CA PHE A 38 19.73 1.17 15.89
C PHE A 38 18.50 1.88 15.33
N THR A 39 18.32 1.81 14.01
CA THR A 39 17.22 2.49 13.31
C THR A 39 16.34 1.44 12.64
N THR A 40 15.02 1.59 12.78
CA THR A 40 14.05 0.80 12.04
C THR A 40 13.23 1.68 11.11
N TYR A 41 12.79 1.08 10.01
CA TYR A 41 11.89 1.69 9.05
C TYR A 41 10.62 0.87 9.04
N GLU A 42 9.49 1.52 9.30
CA GLU A 42 8.17 0.91 9.25
C GLU A 42 7.46 1.43 8.01
N LEU A 43 6.91 0.50 7.23
CA LEU A 43 6.12 0.77 6.03
C LEU A 43 4.71 0.23 6.27
N ALA A 44 3.69 1.01 5.93
CA ALA A 44 2.32 0.51 5.94
C ALA A 44 2.16 -0.56 4.85
N GLU A 45 1.86 -1.79 5.26
CA GLU A 45 1.50 -2.85 4.32
C GLU A 45 0.04 -2.68 3.91
N LEU A 46 -0.18 -2.20 2.69
CA LEU A 46 -1.51 -1.99 2.12
C LEU A 46 -1.88 -3.18 1.22
N VAL A 47 -2.82 -4.00 1.67
CA VAL A 47 -3.29 -5.16 0.91
C VAL A 47 -4.43 -4.76 -0.02
N MET A 48 -4.31 -5.11 -1.31
CA MET A 48 -5.39 -4.91 -2.28
C MET A 48 -6.45 -6.01 -2.15
N PRO A 49 -7.75 -5.70 -2.26
CA PRO A 49 -8.80 -6.71 -2.22
C PRO A 49 -8.76 -7.64 -3.45
N ARG A 50 -9.31 -8.84 -3.31
CA ARG A 50 -9.58 -9.70 -4.48
C ARG A 50 -10.79 -9.17 -5.25
N VAL A 51 -10.73 -9.26 -6.58
CA VAL A 51 -11.80 -8.86 -7.48
C VAL A 51 -12.69 -10.07 -7.80
N ILE A 52 -14.01 -9.89 -7.76
CA ILE A 52 -14.96 -10.89 -8.24
C ILE A 52 -15.31 -10.57 -9.69
N LYS A 53 -15.07 -11.55 -10.56
CA LYS A 53 -15.41 -11.51 -11.98
C LYS A 53 -16.91 -11.78 -12.16
N SER A 54 -17.42 -11.44 -13.34
CA SER A 54 -18.81 -11.65 -13.75
C SER A 54 -19.27 -13.11 -13.64
N ASP A 55 -18.35 -14.05 -13.85
CA ASP A 55 -18.54 -15.50 -13.68
C ASP A 55 -18.51 -15.96 -12.21
N GLY A 56 -18.34 -15.03 -11.26
CA GLY A 56 -18.24 -15.31 -9.82
C GLY A 56 -16.83 -15.71 -9.35
N SER A 57 -15.87 -15.86 -10.26
CA SER A 57 -14.50 -16.23 -9.88
C SER A 57 -13.78 -15.09 -9.14
N ARG A 58 -12.92 -15.44 -8.17
CA ARG A 58 -12.11 -14.48 -7.41
C ARG A 58 -10.69 -14.43 -7.93
N GLN A 59 -10.22 -13.26 -8.34
CA GLN A 59 -8.86 -13.05 -8.82
C GLN A 59 -8.14 -12.01 -7.96
N PRO A 60 -6.80 -12.07 -7.81
CA PRO A 60 -6.04 -10.97 -7.26
C PRO A 60 -6.33 -9.68 -8.04
N PHE A 61 -6.30 -8.54 -7.35
CA PHE A 61 -6.31 -7.25 -8.02
C PHE A 61 -5.08 -7.12 -8.93
N ASP A 62 -5.29 -6.61 -10.14
CA ASP A 62 -4.28 -6.46 -11.18
C ASP A 62 -4.40 -5.04 -11.74
N GLU A 63 -3.40 -4.22 -11.45
CA GLU A 63 -3.37 -2.81 -11.83
C GLU A 63 -3.25 -2.62 -13.34
N GLU A 64 -2.51 -3.51 -14.03
CA GLU A 64 -2.33 -3.42 -15.47
C GLU A 64 -3.67 -3.65 -16.18
N LYS A 65 -4.49 -4.59 -15.70
CA LYS A 65 -5.85 -4.80 -16.21
C LYS A 65 -6.76 -3.59 -15.99
N LEU A 66 -6.69 -2.96 -14.83
CA LEU A 66 -7.46 -1.74 -14.55
C LEU A 66 -7.06 -0.62 -15.52
N ARG A 67 -5.75 -0.42 -15.69
CA ARG A 67 -5.18 0.59 -16.60
C ARG A 67 -5.57 0.33 -18.04
N ALA A 68 -5.43 -0.91 -18.53
CA ALA A 68 -5.79 -1.28 -19.89
C ALA A 68 -7.30 -1.07 -20.15
N GLY A 69 -8.16 -1.43 -19.20
CA GLY A 69 -9.60 -1.17 -19.28
C GLY A 69 -9.92 0.33 -19.35
N LEU A 70 -9.26 1.14 -18.53
CA LEU A 70 -9.42 2.59 -18.52
C LEU A 70 -8.93 3.23 -19.83
N GLN A 71 -7.77 2.83 -20.33
CA GLN A 71 -7.24 3.30 -21.62
C GLN A 71 -8.18 2.95 -22.78
N ARG A 72 -8.73 1.72 -22.80
CA ARG A 72 -9.69 1.29 -23.81
C ARG A 72 -10.98 2.11 -23.76
N ALA A 73 -11.46 2.47 -22.58
CA ALA A 73 -12.63 3.33 -22.41
C ALA A 73 -12.38 4.79 -22.86
N LEU A 74 -11.11 5.24 -22.85
CA LEU A 74 -10.70 6.62 -23.12
C LEU A 74 -10.06 6.84 -24.51
N GLU A 75 -9.90 5.80 -25.34
CA GLU A 75 -9.12 5.81 -26.60
C GLU A 75 -9.44 6.97 -27.58
N LYS A 76 -10.65 7.54 -27.52
CA LYS A 76 -11.09 8.67 -28.37
C LYS A 76 -11.53 9.89 -27.59
N ARG A 77 -11.06 10.03 -26.35
CA ARG A 77 -11.38 11.13 -25.44
C ARG A 77 -10.13 11.98 -25.21
N PRO A 78 -10.24 13.31 -25.21
CA PRO A 78 -9.11 14.19 -24.92
C PRO A 78 -8.87 14.21 -23.40
N VAL A 79 -8.26 13.15 -22.87
CA VAL A 79 -7.88 13.02 -21.46
C VAL A 79 -6.36 12.87 -21.39
N SER A 80 -5.73 13.63 -20.51
CA SER A 80 -4.28 13.58 -20.33
C SER A 80 -3.84 12.31 -19.59
N ILE A 81 -2.57 11.94 -19.77
CA ILE A 81 -1.97 10.80 -19.04
C ILE A 81 -2.00 11.07 -17.53
N ASP A 82 -1.73 12.30 -17.10
CA ASP A 82 -1.72 12.67 -15.68
C ASP A 82 -3.10 12.49 -15.02
N GLU A 83 -4.19 12.86 -15.72
CA GLU A 83 -5.55 12.63 -15.22
C GLU A 83 -5.89 11.14 -15.08
N VAL A 84 -5.37 10.30 -15.98
CA VAL A 84 -5.50 8.84 -15.90
C VAL A 84 -4.76 8.31 -14.67
N GLU A 85 -3.52 8.76 -14.42
CA GLU A 85 -2.74 8.35 -13.25
C GLU A 85 -3.40 8.77 -11.93
N ILE A 86 -3.91 10.00 -11.88
CA ILE A 86 -4.65 10.50 -10.70
C ILE A 86 -5.87 9.62 -10.45
N SER A 87 -6.63 9.29 -11.49
CA SER A 87 -7.82 8.44 -11.38
C SER A 87 -7.47 7.02 -10.92
N LEU A 88 -6.40 6.42 -11.46
CA LEU A 88 -5.91 5.11 -11.04
C LEU A 88 -5.50 5.11 -9.56
N SER A 89 -4.76 6.14 -9.13
CA SER A 89 -4.35 6.30 -7.73
C SER A 89 -5.56 6.43 -6.79
N GLN A 90 -6.56 7.22 -7.17
CA GLN A 90 -7.81 7.36 -6.41
C GLN A 90 -8.58 6.05 -6.30
N ILE A 91 -8.71 5.29 -7.40
CA ILE A 91 -9.36 3.97 -7.39
C ILE A 91 -8.60 3.04 -6.45
N LYS A 92 -7.27 2.95 -6.56
CA LYS A 92 -6.45 2.09 -5.68
C LYS A 92 -6.61 2.46 -4.22
N HIS A 93 -6.53 3.74 -3.89
CA HIS A 93 -6.75 4.22 -2.52
C HIS A 93 -8.14 3.86 -2.01
N PHE A 94 -9.19 4.06 -2.82
CA PHE A 94 -10.54 3.67 -2.48
C PHE A 94 -10.67 2.17 -2.21
N LEU A 95 -10.04 1.33 -3.04
CA LEU A 95 -10.02 -0.13 -2.86
C LEU A 95 -9.31 -0.57 -1.58
N GLN A 96 -8.22 0.11 -1.22
CA GLN A 96 -7.48 -0.16 0.02
C GLN A 96 -8.30 0.21 1.26
N VAL A 97 -8.95 1.37 1.24
CA VAL A 97 -9.75 1.86 2.39
C VAL A 97 -11.04 1.05 2.58
N THR A 98 -11.62 0.53 1.50
CA THR A 98 -12.91 -0.20 1.55
C THR A 98 -12.79 -1.69 1.86
N GLY A 99 -11.57 -2.17 2.17
CA GLY A 99 -11.21 -3.56 2.47
C GLY A 99 -12.37 -4.45 2.96
N GLU A 100 -12.65 -5.50 2.19
CA GLU A 100 -13.65 -6.57 2.38
C GLU A 100 -15.14 -6.22 2.29
N ARG A 101 -15.56 -4.96 2.46
CA ARG A 101 -17.00 -4.65 2.61
C ARG A 101 -17.84 -4.62 1.33
N ARG A 102 -17.22 -4.54 0.15
CA ARG A 102 -17.95 -4.52 -1.12
C ARG A 102 -17.22 -5.36 -2.15
N ASN A 103 -17.77 -6.54 -2.42
CA ASN A 103 -17.46 -7.33 -3.61
C ASN A 103 -17.67 -6.44 -4.85
N ILE A 104 -16.58 -6.01 -5.49
CA ILE A 104 -16.68 -5.26 -6.74
C ILE A 104 -16.88 -6.28 -7.84
N ILE A 105 -18.10 -6.32 -8.37
CA ILE A 105 -18.47 -7.09 -9.54
C ILE A 105 -17.80 -6.41 -10.73
N SER A 106 -16.70 -6.98 -11.20
CA SER A 106 -16.11 -6.55 -12.47
C SER A 106 -16.94 -7.11 -13.62
N GLY A 107 -17.66 -6.23 -14.31
CA GLY A 107 -18.19 -6.51 -15.65
C GLY A 107 -17.04 -6.81 -16.60
N ASN A 108 -17.31 -7.58 -17.66
CA ASN A 108 -16.29 -7.95 -18.64
C ASN A 108 -15.74 -6.70 -19.34
N TRP A 109 -14.49 -6.34 -19.02
CA TRP A 109 -13.67 -5.35 -19.72
C TRP A 109 -12.55 -6.06 -20.46
#